data_AF-A0A6I1KDV0-F1
#
_entry.id   AF-A0A6I1KDV0-F1
#
_cell.length_a   1.000
_cell.length_b   1.000
_cell.length_c   1.000
_cell.angle_alpha   90.00
_cell.angle_beta   90.00
_cell.angle_gamma   90.00
#
_symmetry.space_group_name_H-M   'P 1'
#
loop_
_entity.id
_entity.type
_entity.pdbx_description
1 polymer ?
#
loop_
_entity_poly.entity_id
_entity_poly.type
_entity_poly.pdbx_seq_one_letter_code
_entity_poly.pdbx_strand_id
1 'polypeptide(L)' 'MRSRTITMAIASILGFASFAFAASGAEDEGSGVLLILFIGFGSIVVALQFIPGIVMLYSMLKGVLTPAKENSAVANK' A
#
# COMPACT_ATOMS: atom_id res chain seq x y z
N MET A 1 15.42 13.71 -3.37
CA MET A 1 15.30 12.27 -3.03
C MET A 1 13.88 11.82 -2.63
N ARG A 2 12.93 12.70 -2.25
CA ARG A 2 11.59 12.29 -1.77
C ARG A 2 10.54 11.95 -2.84
N SER A 3 10.66 12.45 -4.08
CA SER A 3 9.65 12.14 -5.11
C SER A 3 9.74 10.72 -5.66
N ARG A 4 10.94 10.11 -5.69
CA ARG A 4 11.12 8.75 -6.22
C ARG A 4 10.36 7.70 -5.42
N THR A 5 10.22 7.86 -4.10
CA THR A 5 9.50 6.91 -3.24
C THR A 5 7.99 6.92 -3.52
N ILE A 6 7.40 8.10 -3.75
CA ILE A 6 5.97 8.24 -4.09
C ILE A 6 5.73 7.67 -5.49
N THR A 7 6.61 7.95 -6.45
CA THR A 7 6.51 7.39 -7.81
C THR A 7 6.59 5.86 -7.79
N MET A 8 7.46 5.26 -6.96
CA MET A 8 7.53 3.81 -6.80
C MET A 8 6.27 3.23 -6.15
N ALA A 9 5.69 3.90 -5.15
CA ALA A 9 4.43 3.47 -4.51
C ALA A 9 3.23 3.52 -5.48
N ILE A 10 3.16 4.57 -6.31
CA ILE A 10 2.13 4.69 -7.35
C ILE A 10 2.34 3.61 -8.44
N ALA A 11 3.58 3.39 -8.87
CA ALA A 11 3.90 2.35 -9.84
C ALA A 11 3.57 0.94 -9.33
N SER A 12 3.78 0.66 -8.04
CA SER A 12 3.36 -0.63 -7.45
C SER A 12 1.85 -0.81 -7.45
N ILE A 13 1.06 0.24 -7.14
CA ILE A 13 -0.41 0.14 -7.11
C ILE A 13 -0.97 -0.07 -8.53
N LEU A 14 -0.46 0.68 -9.51
CA LEU A 14 -0.91 0.59 -10.90
C LEU A 14 -0.58 -0.76 -11.55
N GLY A 15 0.51 -1.43 -11.14
CA GLY A 15 0.88 -2.76 -11.63
C GLY A 15 -0.11 -3.87 -11.27
N PHE A 16 -0.88 -3.72 -10.18
CA PHE A 16 -1.86 -4.72 -9.75
C PHE A 16 -3.22 -4.58 -10.42
N ALA A 17 -3.58 -3.38 -10.91
CA ALA A 17 -4.87 -3.11 -11.54
C ALA A 17 -5.08 -3.87 -12.86
N SER A 18 -4.00 -4.20 -13.58
CA SER A 18 -4.05 -4.86 -14.89
C SER A 18 -4.54 -6.31 -14.84
N PHE A 19 -4.37 -7.01 -13.72
CA PHE A 19 -4.70 -8.44 -13.62
C PHE A 19 -6.22 -8.71 -13.52
N ALA A 20 -7.03 -7.71 -13.13
CA ALA A 20 -8.48 -7.86 -12.94
C ALA A 20 -9.28 -7.89 -14.26
N PHE A 21 -8.75 -7.25 -15.31
CA PHE A 21 -9.52 -6.99 -16.54
C PHE A 21 -9.55 -8.19 -17.52
N ALA A 22 -8.66 -9.17 -17.39
CA ALA A 22 -8.59 -10.33 -18.30
C ALA A 22 -9.52 -11.50 -17.91
N ALA A 23 -10.09 -11.48 -16.68
CA ALA A 23 -10.91 -12.59 -16.16
C ALA A 23 -12.40 -12.48 -16.52
N SER A 24 -12.84 -11.43 -17.20
CA SER A 24 -14.25 -11.15 -17.51
C SER A 24 -14.86 -12.04 -18.61
N GLY A 25 -14.17 -13.09 -19.08
CA GLY A 25 -14.49 -13.75 -20.35
C GLY A 25 -14.71 -15.26 -20.35
N ALA A 26 -14.87 -15.94 -19.21
CA ALA A 26 -15.09 -17.39 -19.22
C ALA A 26 -16.25 -17.77 -18.29
N GLU A 27 -17.44 -17.81 -18.89
CA GLU A 27 -18.64 -18.44 -18.38
C GLU A 27 -18.46 -19.96 -18.49
N ASP A 28 -18.07 -20.65 -17.42
CA ASP A 28 -18.44 -22.05 -17.21
C ASP A 28 -18.27 -22.44 -15.74
N GLU A 29 -19.11 -23.36 -15.28
CA GLU A 29 -19.38 -23.71 -13.88
C GLU A 29 -18.12 -23.99 -13.04
N GLY A 30 -17.94 -23.19 -11.99
CA GLY A 30 -16.89 -23.38 -10.99
C GLY A 30 -15.75 -22.39 -11.17
N SER A 31 -15.64 -21.44 -10.24
CA SER A 31 -14.52 -20.50 -10.04
C SER A 31 -13.31 -20.84 -10.91
N GLY A 32 -13.25 -20.29 -12.12
CA GLY A 32 -12.21 -20.62 -13.08
C GLY A 32 -10.84 -20.50 -12.42
N VAL A 33 -9.92 -21.42 -12.71
CA VAL A 33 -8.58 -21.48 -12.10
C VAL A 33 -7.89 -20.09 -12.11
N LEU A 34 -8.16 -19.29 -13.14
CA LEU A 34 -7.68 -17.90 -13.25
C LEU A 34 -8.20 -16.97 -12.13
N LEU A 35 -9.46 -17.09 -11.71
CA LEU A 35 -10.04 -16.32 -10.59
C LEU A 35 -9.35 -16.68 -9.27
N ILE A 36 -9.13 -17.97 -9.02
CA ILE A 36 -8.47 -18.44 -7.79
C ILE A 36 -7.01 -17.97 -7.72
N LEU A 37 -6.31 -17.98 -8.86
CA LEU A 37 -4.96 -17.44 -8.98
C LEU A 37 -4.95 -15.91 -8.82
N PHE A 38 -5.93 -15.19 -9.37
CA PHE A 38 -6.05 -13.74 -9.24
C PHE A 38 -6.26 -13.31 -7.79
N ILE A 39 -7.21 -13.92 -7.09
CA ILE A 39 -7.49 -13.64 -5.68
C ILE A 39 -6.33 -14.10 -4.79
N GLY A 40 -5.74 -15.26 -5.07
CA GLY A 40 -4.57 -15.75 -4.34
C GLY A 40 -3.37 -14.80 -4.48
N PHE A 41 -3.08 -14.34 -5.70
CA PHE A 41 -2.04 -13.36 -5.96
C PHE A 41 -2.31 -12.03 -5.27
N GLY A 42 -3.53 -11.49 -5.39
CA GLY A 42 -3.93 -10.27 -4.69
C GLY A 42 -3.80 -10.37 -3.17
N SER A 43 -4.13 -11.53 -2.60
CA SER A 43 -4.00 -11.78 -1.16
C SER A 43 -2.55 -11.80 -0.69
N ILE A 44 -1.63 -12.39 -1.46
CA ILE A 44 -0.19 -12.36 -1.18
C ILE A 44 0.35 -10.93 -1.22
N VAL A 45 -0.06 -10.14 -2.20
CA VAL A 45 0.34 -8.73 -2.33
C VAL A 45 -0.14 -7.92 -1.11
N VAL A 46 -1.39 -8.12 -0.70
CA VAL A 46 -1.95 -7.48 0.50
C VAL A 46 -1.19 -7.90 1.77
N ALA A 47 -0.80 -9.17 1.88
CA ALA A 47 0.02 -9.65 2.98
C ALA A 47 1.44 -9.06 2.97
N LEU A 48 2.06 -8.88 1.80
CA LEU A 48 3.40 -8.32 1.68
C LEU A 48 3.44 -6.81 1.98
N GLN A 49 2.36 -6.07 1.72
CA GLN A 49 2.26 -4.64 2.09
C GLN A 49 1.91 -4.41 3.57
N PHE A 50 1.75 -5.46 4.37
CA PHE A 50 1.42 -5.31 5.78
C PHE A 50 2.52 -4.59 6.56
N ILE A 51 3.79 -4.86 6.23
CA ILE A 51 4.95 -4.18 6.81
C ILE A 51 4.93 -2.66 6.49
N PRO A 52 4.89 -2.21 5.22
CA PRO A 52 4.82 -0.78 4.93
C PRO A 52 3.54 -0.12 5.47
N GLY A 53 2.41 -0.85 5.51
CA GLY A 53 1.16 -0.38 6.12
C GLY A 53 1.27 -0.12 7.61
N ILE A 54 1.86 -1.04 8.37
CA ILE A 54 2.10 -0.87 9.82
C ILE A 54 3.08 0.27 10.07
N VAL A 55 4.18 0.36 9.30
CA VAL A 55 5.17 1.44 9.46
C VAL A 55 4.53 2.81 9.21
N MET A 56 3.69 2.93 8.19
CA MET A 56 2.94 4.15 7.90
C MET A 56 1.97 4.48 9.05
N LEU A 57 1.16 3.52 9.48
CA LEU A 57 0.19 3.69 10.56
C LEU A 57 0.88 4.11 11.86
N TYR A 58 1.99 3.46 12.22
CA TYR A 58 2.80 3.81 13.39
C TYR A 58 3.33 5.25 13.32
N SER A 59 3.82 5.68 12.16
CA SER A 59 4.30 7.05 11.97
C SER A 59 3.19 8.10 12.14
N MET A 60 1.97 7.79 11.68
CA MET A 60 0.80 8.65 11.84
C MET A 60 0.37 8.74 13.30
N LEU A 61 0.29 7.59 13.99
CA LEU A 61 -0.04 7.54 15.42
C LEU A 61 0.99 8.34 16.24
N LYS A 62 2.28 8.19 15.96
CA LYS A 62 3.33 8.97 16.63
C LYS A 62 3.22 10.47 16.34
N GLY A 63 2.83 10.86 15.14
CA GLY A 63 2.62 12.26 14.76
C GLY A 63 1.42 12.89 15.48
N VAL A 64 0.32 12.16 15.61
CA VAL A 64 -0.90 12.62 16.30
C VAL A 64 -0.71 12.65 17.82
N LEU A 65 0.02 11.66 18.38
CA LEU A 65 0.23 11.52 19.83
C LEU A 65 1.44 12.29 20.35
N THR A 66 2.26 12.91 19.47
CA THR A 66 3.36 13.78 19.90
C THR A 66 2.77 15.06 20.48
N PRO A 67 2.89 15.33 21.79
CA PRO A 67 2.52 16.63 22.33
C PRO A 67 3.43 17.67 21.69
N ALA A 68 2.86 18.83 21.34
CA ALA A 68 3.60 19.94 20.77
C ALA A 68 4.75 20.32 21.71
N LYS A 69 5.95 19.81 21.44
CA LYS A 69 7.14 20.31 22.08
C LYS A 69 7.32 21.70 21.48
N GLU A 70 6.91 22.68 22.28
CA GLU A 70 7.12 24.09 22.04
C GLU A 70 8.54 24.28 21.50
N ASN A 71 8.65 24.71 20.24
CA ASN A 71 9.92 25.09 19.62
C ASN A 71 10.40 26.43 20.22
N SER A 72 10.56 26.47 21.54
CA SER A 72 11.19 27.54 22.30
C SER A 72 12.62 27.11 22.64
N ALA A 73 13.46 26.90 21.61
CA ALA A 73 14.90 26.68 21.80
C ALA A 73 15.75 27.02 20.58
N VAL A 74 15.30 27.90 19.68
CA VAL A 74 16.19 28.64 18.77
C VAL A 74 15.73 30.10 18.69
N ALA A 75 15.66 30.72 19.86
CA ALA A 75 15.96 32.15 19.98
C ALA A 75 17.33 32.23 20.66
N ASN A 76 18.27 32.91 19.99
CA ASN A 76 19.53 33.42 20.53
C ASN A 76 20.73 32.46 20.61
N LYS A 77 21.59 32.48 19.58
CA LYS A 77 22.94 33.06 19.67
C LYS A 77 23.48 33.38 18.27
#